data_AF-A0A1V5KYD6-F1
#
_entry.id   AF-A0A1V5KYD6-F1
#
_cell.length_a   1.000
_cell.length_b   1.000
_cell.length_c   1.000
_cell.angle_alpha   90.00
_cell.angle_beta   90.00
_cell.angle_gamma   90.00
#
_symmetry.space_group_name_H-M   'P 1'
#
loop_
_entity.id
_entity.type
_entity.pdbx_description
1 polymer ?
#
loop_
_entity_poly.entity_id
_entity_poly.type
_entity_poly.pdbx_seq_one_letter_code
_entity_poly.pdbx_strand_id
1 'polypeptide(L)'
;MLKLTTIKTAIITELGKIKNLLAKTAEYSLPNSVEWARQEWQLALKEMNYMDGDLSEYVIYKINAAERRYMALLAQARKEGVTAWAPIPAYLPDQGDCPGDETGSVKSTSLCSS
;
A
#
# COMPACT_ATOMS: atom_id res chain seq x y z
N MET A 1 -29.15 20.75 37.82
CA MET A 1 -28.29 19.73 37.19
C MET A 1 -28.58 19.46 35.69
N LEU A 2 -29.75 19.82 35.15
CA LEU A 2 -30.16 19.50 33.77
C LEU A 2 -29.32 20.12 32.63
N LYS A 3 -28.64 21.26 32.87
CA LYS A 3 -27.91 21.96 31.80
C LYS A 3 -26.63 21.24 31.37
N LEU A 4 -25.96 20.56 32.30
CA LEU A 4 -24.70 19.87 32.02
C LEU A 4 -24.91 18.62 31.15
N THR A 5 -26.03 17.91 31.34
CA THR A 5 -26.37 16.73 30.56
C THR A 5 -26.74 17.08 29.12
N THR A 6 -27.46 18.18 28.89
CA THR A 6 -27.76 18.70 27.55
C THR A 6 -26.48 19.14 26.81
N ILE A 7 -25.57 19.83 27.50
CA ILE A 7 -24.29 20.23 26.90
C ILE A 7 -23.44 18.99 26.56
N LYS A 8 -23.34 18.02 27.46
CA LYS A 8 -22.60 16.77 27.22
C LYS A 8 -23.16 15.99 26.02
N THR A 9 -24.48 15.87 25.91
CA THR A 9 -25.11 15.15 24.77
C THR A 9 -24.92 15.88 23.45
N ALA A 10 -25.00 17.22 23.44
CA ALA A 10 -24.68 18.01 22.25
C ALA A 10 -23.22 17.81 21.82
N ILE A 11 -22.27 17.87 22.75
CA ILE A 11 -20.84 17.64 22.46
C ILE A 11 -20.62 16.23 21.92
N ILE A 12 -21.17 15.19 22.56
CA ILE A 12 -21.04 13.80 22.11
C ILE A 12 -21.58 13.61 20.68
N THR A 13 -22.73 14.24 20.38
CA THR A 13 -23.35 14.16 19.05
C THR A 13 -22.47 14.81 17.98
N GLU A 14 -21.93 16.00 18.24
CA GLU A 14 -21.04 16.69 17.31
C GLU A 14 -19.72 15.94 17.10
N LEU A 15 -19.13 15.37 18.17
CA LEU A 15 -17.94 14.52 18.05
C LEU A 15 -18.20 13.27 17.20
N GLY A 16 -19.40 12.68 17.29
CA GLY A 16 -19.82 11.58 16.43
C GLY A 16 -19.88 11.96 14.95
N LYS A 17 -20.42 13.14 14.63
CA LYS A 17 -20.46 13.67 13.26
C LYS A 17 -19.06 13.92 12.72
N ILE A 18 -18.17 14.55 13.51
CA ILE A 18 -16.78 14.81 13.12
C ILE A 18 -16.05 13.49 12.85
N LYS A 19 -16.22 12.48 13.71
CA LYS A 19 -15.63 11.15 13.51
C LYS A 19 -16.11 10.49 12.22
N ASN A 20 -17.40 10.59 11.92
CA ASN A 20 -17.98 10.05 10.68
C ASN A 20 -17.43 10.77 9.44
N LEU A 21 -17.33 12.10 9.48
CA LEU A 21 -16.74 12.89 8.40
C LEU A 21 -15.26 12.53 8.19
N LEU A 22 -14.49 12.38 9.28
CA LEU A 22 -13.09 11.98 9.19
C LEU A 22 -12.93 10.58 8.57
N ALA A 23 -13.77 9.62 8.96
CA ALA A 23 -13.78 8.29 8.34
C ALA A 23 -14.10 8.38 6.85
N LYS A 24 -15.11 9.18 6.47
CA LYS A 24 -15.47 9.41 5.06
C LYS A 24 -14.32 10.05 4.27
N THR A 25 -13.61 11.02 4.85
CA THR A 25 -12.43 11.61 4.20
C THR A 25 -11.26 10.64 4.10
N ALA A 26 -11.11 9.74 5.07
CA ALA A 26 -10.09 8.71 5.03
C ALA A 26 -10.39 7.69 3.92
N GLU A 27 -11.64 7.30 3.71
CA GLU A 27 -12.04 6.42 2.59
C GLU A 27 -11.60 6.96 1.22
N TYR A 28 -11.64 8.29 1.03
CA TYR A 28 -11.16 8.95 -0.20
C TYR A 28 -9.70 9.40 -0.15
N SER A 29 -8.93 9.00 0.86
CA SER A 29 -7.50 9.31 0.91
C SER A 29 -6.76 8.60 -0.23
N LEU A 30 -5.65 9.21 -0.68
CA LEU A 30 -4.80 8.63 -1.72
C LEU A 30 -4.28 7.22 -1.36
N PRO A 31 -3.77 6.94 -0.14
CA PRO A 31 -3.39 5.59 0.26
C PRO A 31 -4.53 4.59 0.14
N ASN A 32 -5.72 4.96 0.62
CA ASN A 32 -6.87 4.07 0.54
C ASN A 32 -7.26 3.85 -0.92
N SER A 33 -7.29 4.89 -1.74
CA SER A 33 -7.61 4.79 -3.18
C SER A 33 -6.65 3.85 -3.92
N VAL A 34 -5.35 3.88 -3.59
CA VAL A 34 -4.35 2.94 -4.12
C VAL A 34 -4.70 1.50 -3.73
N GLU A 35 -5.07 1.28 -2.47
CA GLU A 35 -5.41 -0.05 -1.97
C GLU A 35 -6.72 -0.58 -2.57
N TRP A 36 -7.76 0.25 -2.68
CA TRP A 36 -9.00 -0.08 -3.38
C TRP A 36 -8.72 -0.49 -4.83
N ALA A 37 -7.91 0.28 -5.56
CA ALA A 37 -7.56 -0.05 -6.95
C ALA A 37 -6.76 -1.37 -7.06
N ARG A 38 -5.88 -1.68 -6.10
CA ARG A 38 -5.19 -2.96 -6.03
C ARG A 38 -6.18 -4.12 -5.85
N GLN A 39 -7.13 -3.97 -4.93
CA GLN A 39 -8.14 -4.99 -4.65
C GLN A 39 -9.06 -5.21 -5.84
N GLU A 40 -9.51 -4.14 -6.50
CA GLU A 40 -10.29 -4.21 -7.74
C GLU A 40 -9.54 -4.99 -8.83
N TRP A 41 -8.24 -4.72 -9.01
CA TRP A 41 -7.42 -5.43 -10.00
C TRP A 41 -7.28 -6.92 -9.66
N GLN A 42 -6.99 -7.25 -8.39
CA GLN A 42 -6.92 -8.65 -7.95
C GLN A 42 -8.25 -9.38 -8.08
N LEU A 43 -9.37 -8.71 -7.83
CA LEU A 43 -10.70 -9.28 -8.02
C LEU A 43 -10.97 -9.56 -9.49
N ALA A 44 -10.68 -8.61 -10.39
CA ALA A 44 -10.83 -8.81 -11.83
C ALA A 44 -9.98 -9.98 -12.37
N LEU A 45 -8.76 -10.15 -11.84
CA LEU A 45 -7.93 -11.31 -12.15
C LEU A 45 -8.55 -12.63 -11.68
N LYS A 46 -9.21 -12.64 -10.52
CA LYS A 46 -9.91 -13.83 -10.01
C LYS A 46 -11.16 -14.14 -10.82
N GLU A 47 -11.91 -13.12 -11.24
CA GLU A 47 -13.12 -13.28 -12.05
C GLU A 47 -12.83 -14.04 -13.35
N MET A 48 -11.66 -13.84 -13.98
CA MET A 48 -11.24 -14.59 -15.17
C MET A 48 -11.36 -16.12 -15.01
N ASN A 49 -11.13 -16.65 -13.80
CA ASN A 49 -11.19 -18.09 -13.56
C ASN A 49 -12.62 -18.67 -13.60
N TYR A 50 -13.64 -17.83 -13.50
CA TYR A 50 -15.04 -18.24 -13.39
C TYR A 50 -15.89 -17.80 -14.57
N MET A 51 -15.28 -17.23 -15.61
CA MET A 51 -16.00 -16.56 -16.68
C MET A 51 -16.19 -17.45 -17.90
N ASP A 52 -17.41 -17.42 -18.42
CA ASP A 52 -17.77 -18.05 -19.69
C ASP A 52 -17.15 -17.28 -20.86
N GLY A 53 -16.96 -17.94 -22.00
CA GLY A 53 -16.25 -17.41 -23.16
C GLY A 53 -16.79 -16.06 -23.65
N ASP A 54 -18.12 -15.88 -23.59
CA ASP A 54 -18.82 -14.68 -24.03
C ASP A 54 -18.52 -13.43 -23.18
N LEU A 55 -18.00 -13.59 -21.96
CA LEU A 55 -17.65 -12.49 -21.06
C LEU A 55 -16.14 -12.23 -20.95
N SER A 56 -15.33 -13.02 -21.66
CA SER A 56 -13.86 -12.92 -21.60
C SER A 56 -13.35 -11.53 -21.97
N GLU A 57 -13.87 -10.93 -23.04
CA GLU A 57 -13.50 -9.59 -23.51
C GLU A 57 -13.80 -8.50 -22.47
N TYR A 58 -14.96 -8.60 -21.81
CA TYR A 58 -15.35 -7.69 -20.74
C TYR A 58 -14.42 -7.80 -19.53
N VAL A 59 -14.06 -9.02 -19.14
CA VAL A 59 -13.17 -9.26 -18.00
C VAL A 59 -11.76 -8.78 -18.30
N ILE A 60 -11.25 -9.00 -19.53
CA ILE A 60 -9.97 -8.44 -19.99
C ILE A 60 -9.99 -6.92 -19.91
N TYR A 61 -11.07 -6.29 -20.37
CA TYR A 61 -11.24 -4.84 -20.25
C TYR A 61 -11.19 -4.38 -18.77
N LYS A 62 -11.92 -5.06 -17.87
CA LYS A 62 -11.90 -4.76 -16.43
C LYS A 62 -10.51 -4.87 -15.82
N ILE A 63 -9.77 -5.93 -16.14
CA ILE A 63 -8.39 -6.14 -15.66
C ILE A 63 -7.52 -4.96 -16.10
N ASN A 64 -7.53 -4.62 -17.39
CA ASN A 64 -6.71 -3.54 -17.95
C ASN A 64 -7.09 -2.16 -17.37
N ALA A 65 -8.38 -1.90 -17.16
CA ALA A 65 -8.85 -0.65 -16.59
C ALA A 65 -8.40 -0.50 -15.12
N ALA A 66 -8.57 -1.56 -14.31
CA ALA A 66 -8.18 -1.57 -12.91
C ALA A 66 -6.65 -1.46 -12.74
N GLU A 67 -5.88 -2.16 -13.56
CA GLU A 67 -4.41 -2.06 -13.57
C GLU A 67 -3.94 -0.63 -13.85
N ARG A 68 -4.44 -0.01 -14.93
CA ARG A 68 -4.08 1.37 -15.30
C ARG A 68 -4.41 2.36 -14.19
N ARG A 69 -5.58 2.21 -13.55
CA ARG A 69 -5.98 3.02 -12.40
C ARG A 69 -5.00 2.85 -11.23
N TYR A 70 -4.68 1.62 -10.86
CA TYR A 70 -3.73 1.33 -9.79
C TYR A 70 -2.35 1.92 -10.06
N MET A 71 -1.82 1.77 -11.29
CA MET A 71 -0.52 2.32 -11.67
C MET A 71 -0.49 3.86 -11.65
N ALA A 72 -1.57 4.52 -12.10
CA ALA A 72 -1.69 5.96 -12.05
C ALA A 72 -1.71 6.48 -10.61
N LEU A 73 -2.46 5.83 -9.72
CA LEU A 73 -2.53 6.19 -8.30
C LEU A 73 -1.20 5.95 -7.58
N LEU A 74 -0.48 4.87 -7.90
CA LEU A 74 0.89 4.65 -7.39
C LEU A 74 1.84 5.76 -7.86
N ALA A 75 1.77 6.15 -9.12
CA ALA A 75 2.59 7.23 -9.65
C ALA A 75 2.29 8.56 -8.93
N GLN A 76 1.02 8.83 -8.63
CA GLN A 76 0.61 9.99 -7.84
C GLN A 76 1.14 9.91 -6.40
N ALA A 77 0.96 8.78 -5.72
CA ALA A 77 1.43 8.58 -4.34
C ALA A 77 2.95 8.78 -4.23
N ARG A 78 3.72 8.29 -5.21
CA ARG A 78 5.17 8.55 -5.27
C ARG A 78 5.50 10.03 -5.43
N LYS A 79 4.78 10.77 -6.27
CA LYS A 79 4.99 12.23 -6.45
C LYS A 79 4.67 13.01 -5.18
N GLU A 80 3.66 12.58 -4.43
CA GLU A 80 3.25 13.21 -3.17
C GLU A 80 4.06 12.74 -1.95
N GLY A 81 5.02 11.82 -2.12
CA GLY A 81 5.80 11.26 -1.02
C GLY A 81 4.98 10.37 -0.07
N VAL A 82 3.81 9.93 -0.51
CA VAL A 82 2.91 9.05 0.25
C VAL A 82 3.40 7.62 0.09
N THR A 83 4.27 7.19 1.00
CA THR A 83 4.82 5.82 1.02
C THR A 83 4.27 5.01 2.18
N ALA A 84 3.95 3.74 1.95
CA ALA A 84 3.53 2.81 3.00
C ALA A 84 4.72 2.27 3.83
N TRP A 85 5.94 2.36 3.31
CA TRP A 85 7.18 2.00 4.01
C TRP A 85 7.81 3.24 4.66
N ALA A 86 8.35 3.05 5.86
CA ALA A 86 9.18 4.05 6.51
C ALA A 86 10.40 4.36 5.61
N PRO A 87 10.95 5.59 5.66
CA PRO A 87 12.23 5.88 5.01
C PRO A 87 13.26 4.85 5.48
N ILE A 88 13.92 4.18 4.54
CA ILE A 88 15.06 3.33 4.88
C ILE A 88 16.08 4.27 5.53
N PRO A 89 16.48 4.05 6.80
CA PRO A 89 17.50 4.87 7.42
C PRO A 89 18.72 4.86 6.52
N ALA A 90 19.20 6.05 6.13
CA ALA A 90 20.43 6.17 5.35
C ALA A 90 21.51 5.37 6.09
N TYR A 91 22.05 4.39 5.39
CA TYR A 91 23.09 3.45 5.81
C TYR A 91 23.89 3.97 7.02
N LEU A 92 23.66 3.40 8.21
CA LEU A 92 24.59 3.57 9.32
C LEU A 92 25.90 2.93 8.84
N PRO A 93 27.01 3.69 8.76
CA PRO A 93 28.28 3.08 8.39
C PRO A 93 28.57 1.96 9.39
N ASP A 94 28.72 0.77 8.84
CA ASP A 94 29.13 -0.43 9.56
C ASP A 94 30.46 -0.15 10.26
N GLN A 95 30.43 0.17 11.56
CA GLN A 95 31.60 0.01 12.43
C GLN A 95 31.69 -1.47 12.79
N GLY A 96 31.96 -2.28 11.76
CA GLY A 96 32.45 -3.63 11.89
C GLY A 96 33.97 -3.60 11.81
N ASP A 97 34.63 -3.19 12.89
CA ASP A 97 36.00 -3.62 13.14
C ASP A 97 35.95 -5.15 13.34
N CYS A 98 36.07 -5.91 12.26
CA CYS A 98 36.29 -7.35 12.35
C CYS A 98 37.74 -7.57 12.79
N PRO A 99 38.01 -8.17 13.96
CA PRO A 99 39.35 -8.63 14.26
C PRO A 99 39.64 -9.79 13.31
N GLY A 100 40.67 -9.63 12.49
CA GLY A 100 41.22 -10.71 11.69
C GLY A 100 41.69 -11.82 12.62
N ASP A 101 41.12 -13.01 12.46
CA ASP A 101 41.79 -14.23 12.85
C ASP A 101 41.95 -15.08 11.59
N GLU A 102 43.19 -15.11 11.18
CA GLU A 102 43.80 -15.96 10.20
C GLU A 102 43.64 -17.44 10.57
N THR A 103 43.04 -18.25 9.69
CA THR A 103 43.57 -19.54 9.21
C THR A 103 42.50 -20.36 8.50
N GLY A 104 42.86 -20.92 7.34
CA GLY A 104 42.35 -22.22 6.93
C GLY A 104 41.45 -22.29 5.69
N SER A 105 42.12 -22.58 4.57
CA SER A 105 41.74 -23.67 3.64
C SER A 105 40.74 -23.41 2.49
N VAL A 106 41.34 -23.00 1.35
CA VAL A 106 41.36 -23.70 0.05
C VAL A 106 40.08 -23.86 -0.81
N LYS A 107 40.17 -23.17 -1.98
CA LYS A 107 39.71 -23.47 -3.37
C LYS A 107 38.21 -23.49 -3.71
N SER A 108 37.81 -22.67 -4.69
CA SER A 108 37.93 -23.02 -6.13
C SER A 108 37.45 -21.89 -7.05
N THR A 109 38.36 -21.45 -7.94
CA THR A 109 38.21 -21.01 -9.36
C THR A 109 36.82 -20.50 -9.84
N SER A 110 36.64 -19.22 -10.22
CA SER A 110 36.87 -18.64 -11.57
C SER A 110 36.11 -19.38 -12.69
N LEU A 111 35.25 -18.80 -13.54
CA LEU A 111 35.40 -17.60 -14.36
C LEU A 111 34.03 -17.16 -14.95
N CYS A 112 33.99 -15.91 -15.41
CA CYS A 112 32.92 -15.27 -16.17
C CYS A 112 32.61 -15.91 -17.55
N SER A 113 31.36 -15.66 -17.96
CA SER A 113 30.83 -15.28 -19.28
C SER A 113 31.40 -15.84 -20.59
N SER A 114 30.46 -16.21 -21.46
CA SER A 114 30.44 -15.83 -22.89
C SER A 114 29.04 -15.40 -23.27
#